data_AF-A0A7C6Q605-F1
#
_entry.id   AF-A0A7C6Q605-F1
#
_cell.length_a   1.000
_cell.length_b   1.000
_cell.length_c   1.000
_cell.angle_alpha   90.00
_cell.angle_beta   90.00
_cell.angle_gamma   90.00
#
_symmetry.space_group_name_H-M   'P 1'
#
loop_
_entity.id
_entity.type
_entity.pdbx_description
1 polymer ?
#
loop_
_entity_poly.entity_id
_entity_poly.type
_entity_poly.pdbx_seq_one_letter_code
_entity_poly.pdbx_strand_id
1 'polypeptide(L)'
;MNSFAAIDFETANEHRTSVCSVGIVLVQNREIADTFYSLIRPEPEFYRYWNTRVHGITLADTVNAPIFPHVWQQIEPLIQGLPLIAHNKGFDESCLKACFRTYQMDYPDYDFLCTLQSAKKVLKGLPNYQL
;
A
#
# COMPACT_ATOMS: atom_id res chain seq x y z
N MET A 1 6.02 -0.94 20.17
CA MET A 1 6.28 -0.06 19.01
C MET A 1 5.42 1.18 19.18
N ASN A 2 6.02 2.37 19.11
CA ASN A 2 5.30 3.64 19.34
C ASN A 2 5.15 4.48 18.06
N SER A 3 6.00 4.23 17.05
CA SER A 3 5.96 4.92 15.77
C SER A 3 6.08 3.93 14.61
N PHE A 4 5.32 4.15 13.54
CA PHE A 4 5.27 3.31 12.34
C PHE A 4 4.53 4.02 11.21
N ALA A 5 4.63 3.48 9.99
CA ALA A 5 3.81 3.92 8.86
C ALA A 5 2.84 2.79 8.49
N ALA A 6 1.53 3.02 8.64
CA ALA A 6 0.53 2.11 8.08
C ALA A 6 0.41 2.38 6.58
N ILE A 7 0.36 1.35 5.77
CA ILE A 7 0.29 1.43 4.31
C ILE A 7 -0.78 0.49 3.77
N ASP A 8 -1.44 0.94 2.71
CA ASP A 8 -2.45 0.18 1.97
C ASP A 8 -2.37 0.54 0.48
N PHE A 9 -2.45 -0.48 -0.38
CA PHE A 9 -2.46 -0.33 -1.83
C PHE A 9 -3.75 -0.86 -2.45
N GLU A 10 -4.25 -0.14 -3.44
CA GLU A 10 -5.25 -0.66 -4.37
C GLU A 10 -4.60 -0.99 -5.72
N THR A 11 -5.10 -2.03 -6.40
CA THR A 11 -4.62 -2.41 -7.74
C THR A 11 -5.72 -2.29 -8.78
N ALA A 12 -5.40 -1.77 -9.97
CA ALA A 12 -6.34 -1.65 -11.08
C ALA A 12 -6.77 -3.01 -11.65
N ASN A 13 -5.90 -4.00 -11.55
CA ASN A 13 -6.12 -5.34 -12.06
C ASN A 13 -5.44 -6.41 -11.18
N GLU A 14 -5.35 -7.64 -11.67
CA GLU A 14 -4.78 -8.78 -10.95
C GLU A 14 -3.25 -8.72 -10.77
N HIS A 15 -2.56 -7.84 -11.52
CA HIS A 15 -1.12 -7.71 -11.44
C HIS A 15 -0.71 -6.89 -10.22
N ARG A 16 0.25 -7.41 -9.47
CA ARG A 16 0.88 -6.72 -8.31
C ARG A 16 1.52 -5.39 -8.68
N THR A 17 1.91 -5.25 -9.94
CA THR A 17 2.53 -4.04 -10.49
C THR A 17 1.50 -2.94 -10.79
N SER A 18 0.21 -3.28 -10.86
CA SER A 18 -0.88 -2.40 -11.29
C SER A 18 -1.44 -1.52 -10.16
N VAL A 19 -0.61 -1.16 -9.19
CA VAL A 19 -1.01 -0.27 -8.11
C VAL A 19 -1.61 1.01 -8.70
N CYS A 20 -2.84 1.35 -8.29
CA CYS A 20 -3.59 2.50 -8.78
C CYS A 20 -3.85 3.57 -7.71
N SER A 21 -3.62 3.25 -6.44
CA SER A 21 -3.54 4.22 -5.35
C SER A 21 -2.70 3.69 -4.20
N VAL A 22 -2.25 4.61 -3.35
CA VAL A 22 -1.58 4.30 -2.08
C VAL A 22 -2.09 5.23 -0.99
N GLY A 23 -2.39 4.66 0.17
CA GLY A 23 -2.67 5.38 1.40
C GLY A 23 -1.59 5.11 2.44
N ILE A 24 -1.11 6.14 3.12
CA ILE A 24 -0.16 6.05 4.23
C ILE A 24 -0.65 6.85 5.42
N VAL A 25 -0.53 6.28 6.62
CA VAL A 25 -0.75 6.97 7.88
C VAL A 25 0.52 6.87 8.71
N LEU A 26 1.13 8.03 9.02
CA LEU A 26 2.27 8.10 9.92
C LEU A 26 1.75 8.18 11.35
N VAL A 27 2.16 7.21 12.17
CA VAL A 27 1.88 7.19 13.59
C VAL A 27 3.17 7.48 14.33
N GLN A 28 3.15 8.45 15.24
CA GLN A 28 4.27 8.78 16.11
C GLN A 28 3.77 8.88 17.55
N ASN A 29 4.48 8.26 18.49
CA ASN A 29 4.08 8.24 19.90
C ASN A 29 2.61 7.79 20.12
N ARG A 30 2.12 6.88 19.27
CA ARG A 30 0.73 6.35 19.26
C ARG A 30 -0.35 7.33 18.83
N GLU A 31 0.03 8.48 18.28
CA GLU A 31 -0.88 9.46 17.69
C GLU A 31 -0.67 9.54 16.18
N ILE A 32 -1.72 9.89 15.44
CA ILE A 32 -1.60 10.14 14.00
C ILE A 32 -0.83 11.45 13.85
N ALA A 33 0.36 11.37 13.27
CA ALA A 33 1.21 12.52 13.03
C ALA A 33 0.95 13.12 11.64
N ASP A 34 0.69 12.29 10.65
CA ASP A 34 0.44 12.72 9.27
C ASP A 34 -0.29 11.65 8.45
N THR A 35 -0.83 12.06 7.30
CA THR A 35 -1.43 11.17 6.31
C THR A 35 -0.97 11.56 4.90
N PHE A 36 -0.78 10.55 4.06
CA PHE A 36 -0.48 10.74 2.64
C PHE A 36 -1.40 9.86 1.81
N TYR A 37 -1.91 10.42 0.71
CA TYR A 37 -2.70 9.68 -0.26
C TYR A 37 -2.32 10.13 -1.68
N SER A 38 -2.21 9.17 -2.59
CA SER A 38 -1.98 9.49 -4.00
C SER A 38 -2.62 8.45 -4.91
N LEU A 39 -3.11 8.92 -6.06
CA LEU A 39 -3.43 8.07 -7.20
C LEU A 39 -2.15 7.77 -7.98
N ILE A 40 -2.08 6.58 -8.54
CA ILE A 40 -0.94 6.10 -9.32
C ILE A 40 -1.47 5.65 -10.67
N ARG A 41 -0.79 6.04 -11.75
CA ARG A 41 -1.03 5.47 -13.07
C ARG A 41 -0.46 4.03 -13.10
N PRO A 42 -1.29 2.99 -13.24
CA PRO A 42 -0.86 1.60 -13.06
C PRO A 42 -0.10 1.04 -14.28
N GLU A 43 0.69 -0.01 -14.06
CA GLU A 43 1.37 -0.78 -15.10
C GLU A 43 1.15 -2.29 -14.87
N PRO A 44 0.53 -3.05 -15.80
CA PRO A 44 -0.08 -2.60 -17.05
C PRO A 44 -1.35 -1.78 -16.83
N GLU A 45 -1.60 -0.82 -17.72
CA GLU A 45 -2.71 0.14 -17.63
C GLU A 45 -4.03 -0.43 -18.16
N PHE A 46 -4.64 -1.33 -17.39
CA PHE A 46 -6.02 -1.75 -17.62
C PHE A 46 -6.75 -2.00 -16.30
N TYR A 47 -8.08 -1.88 -16.34
CA TYR A 47 -8.94 -1.92 -15.16
C TYR A 47 -9.88 -3.11 -15.22
N ARG A 48 -9.85 -3.95 -14.19
CA ARG A 48 -10.81 -5.04 -14.04
C ARG A 48 -12.03 -4.57 -13.25
N TYR A 49 -13.21 -5.00 -13.71
CA TYR A 49 -14.49 -4.68 -13.07
C TYR A 49 -14.49 -4.97 -11.57
N TRP A 50 -13.96 -6.13 -11.14
CA TRP A 50 -13.99 -6.53 -9.73
C TRP A 50 -13.13 -5.63 -8.84
N ASN A 51 -11.96 -5.20 -9.31
CA ASN A 51 -11.11 -4.25 -8.61
C ASN A 51 -11.82 -2.89 -8.47
N THR A 52 -12.24 -2.32 -9.60
CA THR A 52 -13.00 -1.06 -9.61
C THR A 52 -14.27 -1.13 -8.76
N ARG A 53 -14.95 -2.28 -8.67
CA ARG A 53 -16.12 -2.46 -7.81
C ARG A 53 -15.79 -2.36 -6.31
N VAL A 54 -14.57 -2.73 -5.88
CA VAL A 54 -14.14 -2.67 -4.48
C VAL A 54 -13.82 -1.23 -4.07
N HIS A 55 -12.97 -0.55 -4.85
CA HIS A 55 -12.39 0.74 -4.45
C HIS A 55 -12.90 1.95 -5.23
N GLY A 56 -13.68 1.76 -6.31
CA GLY A 56 -14.25 2.83 -7.13
C GLY A 56 -13.31 3.47 -8.15
N ILE A 57 -11.99 3.34 -7.99
CA ILE A 57 -10.97 3.90 -8.91
C ILE A 57 -11.07 3.32 -10.34
N THR A 58 -11.06 4.22 -11.32
CA THR A 58 -11.18 3.96 -12.76
C THR A 58 -9.96 4.49 -13.53
N LEU A 59 -9.93 4.20 -14.85
CA LEU A 59 -8.97 4.80 -15.77
C LEU A 59 -9.06 6.33 -15.80
N ALA A 60 -10.28 6.90 -15.71
CA ALA A 60 -10.46 8.35 -15.77
C ALA A 60 -9.80 9.08 -14.59
N ASP A 61 -9.73 8.42 -13.43
CA ASP A 61 -9.12 8.99 -12.22
C ASP A 61 -7.58 9.03 -12.31
N THR A 62 -6.99 8.09 -13.05
CA THR A 62 -5.55 7.80 -13.01
C THR A 62 -4.81 8.13 -14.31
N VAL A 63 -5.53 8.43 -15.40
CA VAL A 63 -4.92 8.71 -16.71
C VAL A 63 -3.88 9.84 -16.68
N ASN A 64 -4.08 10.82 -15.79
CA ASN A 64 -3.18 11.95 -15.57
C ASN A 64 -2.39 11.83 -14.25
N ALA A 65 -2.53 10.72 -13.53
CA ALA A 65 -1.82 10.51 -12.28
C ALA A 65 -0.31 10.24 -12.53
N PRO A 66 0.55 10.56 -11.56
CA PRO A 66 1.96 10.16 -11.63
C PRO A 66 2.13 8.64 -11.68
N ILE A 67 3.17 8.18 -12.36
CA ILE A 67 3.62 6.79 -12.28
C ILE A 67 4.26 6.52 -10.92
N PHE A 68 4.34 5.23 -10.55
CA PHE A 68 4.78 4.78 -9.23
C PHE A 68 6.08 5.44 -8.73
N PRO A 69 7.18 5.56 -9.52
CA PRO A 69 8.42 6.17 -9.03
C PRO A 69 8.26 7.61 -8.52
N HIS A 70 7.44 8.43 -9.19
CA HIS A 70 7.22 9.83 -8.78
C HIS A 70 6.40 9.93 -7.48
N VAL A 71 5.48 8.99 -7.27
CA VAL A 71 4.74 8.91 -6.00
C VAL A 71 5.65 8.40 -4.89
N TRP A 72 6.44 7.36 -5.16
CA TRP A 72 7.31 6.77 -4.16
C TRP A 72 8.42 7.73 -3.71
N GLN A 73 8.94 8.57 -4.61
CA GLN A 73 9.89 9.63 -4.27
C GLN A 73 9.37 10.62 -3.21
N GLN A 74 8.04 10.83 -3.15
CA GLN A 74 7.42 11.66 -2.12
C GLN A 74 7.23 10.90 -0.81
N ILE A 75 6.98 9.59 -0.89
CA ILE A 75 6.71 8.72 0.25
C ILE A 75 7.99 8.36 1.01
N GLU A 76 9.06 8.03 0.29
CA GLU A 76 10.28 7.48 0.86
C GLU A 76 10.87 8.32 2.01
N PRO A 77 10.96 9.67 1.91
CA PRO A 77 11.42 10.50 3.02
C PRO A 77 10.49 10.47 4.24
N LEU A 78 9.19 10.27 4.05
CA LEU A 78 8.18 10.28 5.11
C LEU A 78 8.24 9.02 5.99
N ILE A 79 8.58 7.89 5.37
CA ILE A 79 8.60 6.57 6.02
C ILE A 79 10.00 6.15 6.46
N GLN A 80 11.03 6.97 6.23
CA GLN A 80 12.42 6.62 6.48
C GLN A 80 12.63 6.19 7.94
N GLY A 81 13.20 5.00 8.13
CA GLY A 81 13.49 4.44 9.46
C GLY A 81 12.26 3.96 10.24
N LEU A 82 11.06 4.01 9.65
CA LEU A 82 9.84 3.47 10.23
C LEU A 82 9.53 2.08 9.66
N PRO A 83 9.05 1.13 10.49
CA PRO A 83 8.48 -0.10 9.97
C PRO A 83 7.16 0.19 9.27
N LEU A 84 6.91 -0.53 8.18
CA LEU A 84 5.65 -0.53 7.46
C LEU A 84 4.69 -1.54 8.09
N ILE A 85 3.45 -1.13 8.28
CA ILE A 85 2.37 -2.00 8.75
C ILE A 85 1.28 -2.07 7.69
N ALA A 86 0.88 -3.29 7.33
CA ALA A 86 -0.31 -3.51 6.54
C ALA A 86 -1.21 -4.61 7.12
N HIS A 87 -2.49 -4.55 6.79
CA HIS A 87 -3.43 -5.60 7.13
C HIS A 87 -3.47 -6.60 6.00
N ASN A 88 -2.89 -7.79 6.24
CA ASN A 88 -2.52 -8.75 5.18
C ASN A 88 -1.29 -8.33 4.37
N LYS A 89 -0.19 -8.03 5.06
CA LYS A 89 1.08 -7.58 4.45
C LYS A 89 1.56 -8.34 3.21
N GLY A 90 1.20 -9.63 3.08
CA GLY A 90 1.60 -10.43 1.93
C GLY A 90 1.09 -9.84 0.61
N PHE A 91 -0.04 -9.14 0.65
CA PHE A 91 -0.56 -8.38 -0.48
C PHE A 91 0.34 -7.15 -0.74
N ASP A 92 0.40 -6.21 0.20
CA ASP A 92 1.04 -4.91 0.03
C ASP A 92 2.55 -5.00 -0.22
N GLU A 93 3.24 -5.85 0.55
CA GLU A 93 4.68 -6.09 0.40
C GLU A 93 4.98 -6.66 -1.01
N SER A 94 4.10 -7.51 -1.55
CA SER A 94 4.25 -8.06 -2.89
C SER A 94 4.00 -7.03 -3.99
N CYS A 95 3.02 -6.12 -3.80
CA CYS A 95 2.77 -5.01 -4.71
C CYS A 95 3.98 -4.07 -4.75
N LEU A 96 4.49 -3.68 -3.58
CA LEU A 96 5.63 -2.80 -3.47
C LEU A 96 6.88 -3.37 -4.16
N LYS A 97 7.24 -4.62 -3.85
CA LYS A 97 8.37 -5.31 -4.49
C LYS A 97 8.19 -5.45 -6.01
N ALA A 98 6.96 -5.68 -6.46
CA ALA A 98 6.67 -5.80 -7.89
C ALA A 98 6.86 -4.45 -8.60
N CYS A 99 6.35 -3.35 -8.05
CA CYS A 99 6.55 -2.02 -8.59
C CYS A 99 8.04 -1.64 -8.65
N PHE A 100 8.79 -1.85 -7.58
CA PHE A 100 10.24 -1.59 -7.59
C PHE A 100 10.96 -2.36 -8.69
N ARG A 101 10.63 -3.64 -8.88
CA ARG A 101 11.18 -4.47 -9.96
C ARG A 101 10.81 -3.93 -11.34
N THR A 102 9.53 -3.60 -11.57
CA THR A 102 9.03 -3.10 -12.86
C THR A 102 9.73 -1.81 -13.27
N TYR A 103 9.94 -0.90 -12.31
CA TYR A 103 10.57 0.40 -12.56
C TYR A 103 12.08 0.40 -12.36
N GLN A 104 12.71 -0.77 -12.14
CA GLN A 104 14.16 -0.92 -11.93
C GLN A 104 14.70 -0.05 -10.80
N MET A 105 13.95 0.04 -9.70
CA MET A 105 14.31 0.78 -8.49
C MET A 105 15.01 -0.16 -7.50
N ASP A 106 15.96 0.38 -6.74
CA ASP A 106 16.66 -0.35 -5.68
C ASP A 106 15.76 -0.49 -4.44
N TYR A 107 15.39 -1.72 -4.09
CA TYR A 107 14.51 -1.98 -2.95
C TYR A 107 15.28 -1.93 -1.62
N PRO A 108 14.92 -1.05 -0.66
CA PRO A 108 15.70 -0.82 0.55
C PRO A 108 15.43 -1.83 1.69
N ASP A 109 14.85 -2.99 1.36
CA ASP A 109 14.51 -4.05 2.32
C ASP A 109 13.69 -3.58 3.54
N TYR A 110 12.59 -2.84 3.28
CA TYR A 110 11.68 -2.35 4.32
C TYR A 110 11.24 -3.44 5.32
N ASP A 111 11.27 -3.12 6.61
CA ASP A 111 10.66 -3.95 7.65
C ASP A 111 9.13 -3.85 7.58
N PHE A 112 8.47 -4.99 7.44
CA PHE A 112 7.04 -5.09 7.14
C PHE A 112 6.34 -6.00 8.13
N LEU A 113 5.42 -5.43 8.90
CA LEU A 113 4.64 -6.11 9.94
C LEU A 113 3.19 -6.31 9.51
N CYS A 114 2.57 -7.40 9.98
CA CYS A 114 1.22 -7.80 9.57
C CYS A 114 0.22 -7.75 10.73
N THR A 115 -0.77 -6.84 10.64
CA THR A 115 -1.81 -6.74 11.68
C THR A 115 -2.78 -7.91 11.66
N LEU A 116 -3.08 -8.48 10.50
CA LEU A 116 -3.93 -9.68 10.39
C LEU A 116 -3.37 -10.86 11.19
N GLN A 117 -2.05 -11.08 11.11
CA GLN A 117 -1.40 -12.15 11.88
C GLN A 117 -1.44 -11.87 13.39
N SER A 118 -1.24 -10.61 13.78
CA SER A 118 -1.36 -10.17 15.17
C SER A 118 -2.80 -10.33 15.69
N ALA A 119 -3.80 -9.93 14.91
CA ALA A 119 -5.21 -10.03 15.25
C ALA A 119 -5.63 -11.49 15.46
N LYS A 120 -5.25 -12.41 14.57
CA LYS A 120 -5.51 -13.86 14.73
C LYS A 120 -4.92 -14.46 16.01
N LYS A 121 -3.79 -13.93 16.48
CA LYS A 121 -3.13 -14.39 17.72
C LYS A 121 -3.80 -13.84 18.97
N VAL A 122 -4.18 -12.56 18.94
CA VAL A 122 -4.66 -11.81 20.11
C VAL A 122 -6.18 -11.87 20.26
N LEU A 123 -6.93 -11.68 19.17
CA LEU A 123 -8.39 -11.55 19.17
C LEU A 123 -9.04 -12.88 18.80
N LYS A 124 -9.13 -13.81 19.75
CA LYS A 124 -9.73 -15.14 19.50
C LYS A 124 -11.26 -15.05 19.41
N GLY A 125 -11.85 -15.88 18.54
CA GLY A 125 -13.31 -16.08 18.47
C GLY A 125 -14.06 -15.20 17.47
N LEU A 126 -13.37 -14.41 16.64
CA LEU A 126 -14.01 -13.65 15.57
C LEU A 126 -14.38 -14.55 14.37
N PRO A 127 -15.53 -14.29 13.70
CA PRO A 127 -15.96 -15.05 12.53
C PRO A 127 -15.06 -14.82 11.30
N ASN A 128 -14.53 -13.61 11.16
CA ASN A 128 -13.48 -13.27 10.21
C ASN A 128 -12.62 -12.13 10.78
N TYR A 129 -11.52 -11.82 10.09
CA TYR A 129 -10.60 -10.73 10.44
C TYR A 129 -10.41 -9.81 9.23
N GLN A 130 -11.46 -9.62 8.43
CA GLN A 130 -11.42 -8.66 7.33
C GLN A 130 -11.47 -7.24 7.89
N LEU A 131 -10.83 -6.29 7.21
CA LEU A 131 -11.03 -4.86 7.45
C LEU A 131 -12.39 -4.40 6.93
#